data_AF-A0A4Y8UMP6-F1
#
_entry.id   AF-A0A4Y8UMP6-F1
#
_cell.length_a   1.000
_cell.length_b   1.000
_cell.length_c   1.000
_cell.angle_alpha   90.00
_cell.angle_beta   90.00
_cell.angle_gamma   90.00
#
_symmetry.space_group_name_H-M   'P 1'
#
loop_
_entity.id
_entity.type
_entity.pdbx_description
1 polymer ?
#
loop_
_entity_poly.entity_id
_entity_poly.type
_entity_poly.pdbx_seq_one_letter_code
_entity_poly.pdbx_strand_id
1 'polypeptide(L)'
;MKARYGFSSERYRLEPQDLLALDQLTAPDANLQQLLATLDTEVAILLGDHRCGERDQLLRGREQLLQAQAEGLARLPVVVVFAIRTPRWDFFSTFMKRRRETYRGYGDGVYHASARELRAMNVERNIRSAATAYNYTNKRWHHSEQQRVDKYAALAQSIAANGFDDRYPLEIMLRRSFGARDTFQQGHHRMAACLEAGVDRVAVRFGAAGQAAPLLLPLLGRLAALKLNKKAQ
;
A
#
# COMPACT_ATOMS: atom_id res chain seq x y z
N MET A 1 26.78 7.22 -0.60
CA MET A 1 25.70 8.23 -0.81
C MET A 1 24.75 8.15 0.38
N LYS A 2 24.30 9.28 0.94
CA LYS A 2 23.26 9.25 2.00
C LYS A 2 21.93 8.74 1.43
N ALA A 3 21.23 7.89 2.18
CA ALA A 3 19.91 7.40 1.79
C ALA A 3 18.92 8.57 1.68
N ARG A 4 17.98 8.47 0.74
CA ARG A 4 16.88 9.44 0.59
C ARG A 4 15.60 8.74 0.97
N TYR A 5 14.71 9.44 1.66
CA TYR A 5 13.47 8.86 2.14
C TYR A 5 12.26 9.57 1.54
N GLY A 6 11.24 8.78 1.26
CA GLY A 6 9.89 9.22 0.95
C GLY A 6 8.92 8.62 1.97
N PHE A 7 7.66 9.03 1.88
CA PHE A 7 6.62 8.52 2.77
C PHE A 7 5.31 8.36 2.01
N SER A 8 4.41 7.54 2.52
CA SER A 8 3.08 7.30 1.95
C SER A 8 2.33 8.61 1.69
N SER A 9 1.48 8.65 0.65
CA SER A 9 0.60 9.79 0.44
C SER A 9 -0.59 9.79 1.38
N GLU A 10 -1.01 8.61 1.82
CA GLU A 10 -2.12 8.41 2.75
C GLU A 10 -1.60 7.97 4.14
N ARG A 11 -2.47 8.11 5.15
CA ARG A 11 -2.26 7.56 6.50
C ARG A 11 -3.07 6.28 6.61
N TYR A 12 -2.40 5.14 6.73
CA TYR A 12 -3.07 3.84 6.77
C TYR A 12 -3.50 3.54 8.20
N ARG A 13 -4.77 3.18 8.38
CA ARG A 13 -5.25 2.68 9.66
C ARG A 13 -4.92 1.21 9.81
N LEU A 14 -3.91 0.90 10.62
CA LEU A 14 -3.35 -0.43 10.79
C LEU A 14 -3.55 -0.95 12.22
N GLU A 15 -3.67 -2.26 12.39
CA GLU A 15 -3.83 -2.90 13.70
C GLU A 15 -2.56 -2.74 14.56
N PRO A 16 -2.67 -2.37 15.86
CA PRO A 16 -1.51 -2.15 16.73
C PRO A 16 -0.60 -3.38 16.86
N GLN A 17 -1.20 -4.57 16.89
CA GLN A 17 -0.49 -5.84 17.08
C GLN A 17 0.57 -6.10 15.99
N ASP A 18 0.27 -5.77 14.73
CA ASP A 18 1.19 -5.98 13.61
C ASP A 18 2.38 -5.03 13.72
N LEU A 19 2.14 -3.81 14.24
CA LEU A 19 3.14 -2.76 14.37
C LEU A 19 4.06 -2.99 15.58
N LEU A 20 3.51 -3.53 16.66
CA LEU A 20 4.28 -3.88 17.86
C LEU A 20 5.24 -5.05 17.64
N ALA A 21 4.94 -5.93 16.67
CA ALA A 21 5.80 -7.02 16.25
C ALA A 21 7.06 -6.55 15.49
N LEU A 22 7.10 -5.30 15.02
CA LEU A 22 8.25 -4.73 14.34
C LEU A 22 9.37 -4.35 15.32
N ASP A 23 10.61 -4.60 14.94
CA ASP A 23 11.77 -4.11 15.68
C ASP A 23 11.82 -2.57 15.67
N GLN A 24 12.15 -1.96 16.82
CA GLN A 24 12.31 -0.52 16.92
C GLN A 24 13.64 -0.09 16.28
N LEU A 25 13.60 0.87 15.35
CA LEU A 25 14.80 1.52 14.86
C LEU A 25 15.31 2.50 15.93
N THR A 26 16.51 2.26 16.44
CA THR A 26 17.13 3.03 17.52
C THR A 26 18.02 4.17 17.03
N ALA A 27 18.64 4.02 15.86
CA ALA A 27 19.61 4.97 15.31
C ALA A 27 19.27 5.38 13.87
N PRO A 28 18.25 6.23 13.65
CA PRO A 28 17.95 6.76 12.33
C PRO A 28 19.06 7.70 11.85
N ASP A 29 19.40 7.66 10.56
CA ASP A 29 20.35 8.60 9.98
C ASP A 29 19.78 10.04 9.92
N ALA A 30 20.65 11.03 9.69
CA ALA A 30 20.28 12.44 9.70
C ALA A 30 19.17 12.81 8.68
N ASN A 31 19.12 12.14 7.53
CA ASN A 31 18.08 12.41 6.52
C ASN A 31 16.73 11.85 6.96
N LEU A 32 16.74 10.66 7.59
CA LEU A 32 15.54 10.05 8.15
C LEU A 32 15.02 10.86 9.34
N GLN A 33 15.90 11.34 10.23
CA GLN A 33 15.54 12.24 11.34
C GLN A 33 14.90 13.53 10.83
N GLN A 34 15.49 14.15 9.81
CA GLN A 34 14.94 15.36 9.19
C GLN A 34 13.55 15.09 8.59
N LEU A 35 13.34 13.94 7.93
CA LEU A 35 12.02 13.57 7.43
C LEU A 35 11.02 13.39 8.56
N LEU A 36 11.38 12.64 9.61
CA LEU A 36 10.50 12.38 10.77
C LEU A 36 10.03 13.67 11.45
N ALA A 37 10.88 14.70 11.51
CA ALA A 37 10.52 16.02 12.04
C ALA A 37 9.44 16.74 11.20
N THR A 38 9.28 16.38 9.92
CA THR A 38 8.24 16.96 9.05
C THR A 38 6.93 16.18 9.06
N LEU A 39 6.93 14.97 9.62
CA LEU A 39 5.74 14.13 9.64
C LEU A 39 4.82 14.52 10.80
N ASP A 40 3.57 14.80 10.45
CA ASP A 40 2.46 15.06 11.37
C ASP A 40 1.70 13.74 11.64
N THR A 41 2.29 12.85 12.44
CA THR A 41 1.72 11.55 12.83
C THR A 41 2.45 10.98 14.05
N GLU A 42 1.75 10.35 14.98
CA GLU A 42 2.42 9.74 16.14
C GLU A 42 3.16 8.45 15.77
N VAL A 43 2.60 7.66 14.84
CA VAL A 43 3.13 6.34 14.46
C VAL A 43 3.69 6.38 13.04
N ALA A 44 4.92 5.90 12.88
CA ALA A 44 5.56 5.74 11.58
C ALA A 44 6.40 4.46 11.52
N ILE A 45 6.39 3.80 10.38
CA ILE A 45 7.20 2.60 10.10
C ILE A 45 8.14 2.86 8.92
N LEU A 46 9.30 2.20 8.92
CA LEU A 46 10.23 2.15 7.80
C LEU A 46 10.06 0.84 7.06
N LEU A 47 9.75 0.93 5.77
CA LEU A 47 9.65 -0.20 4.87
C LEU A 47 11.05 -0.72 4.51
N GLY A 48 11.26 -2.02 4.71
CA GLY A 48 12.45 -2.73 4.29
C GLY A 48 12.44 -3.14 2.80
N ASP A 49 13.25 -4.15 2.50
CA ASP A 49 13.27 -4.85 1.22
C ASP A 49 13.47 -6.34 1.46
N HIS A 50 12.39 -7.12 1.32
CA HIS A 50 12.46 -8.58 1.45
C HIS A 50 13.49 -9.21 0.50
N ARG A 51 13.80 -8.57 -0.64
CA ARG A 51 14.82 -9.07 -1.60
C ARG A 51 16.24 -8.97 -1.06
N CYS A 52 16.46 -8.06 -0.11
CA CYS A 52 17.74 -7.83 0.54
C CYS A 52 17.77 -8.38 1.98
N GLY A 53 16.69 -9.03 2.43
CA GLY A 53 16.55 -9.48 3.82
C GLY A 53 16.35 -8.35 4.83
N GLU A 54 16.05 -7.14 4.35
CA GLU A 54 15.78 -5.99 5.21
C GLU A 54 14.32 -6.06 5.68
N ARG A 55 14.13 -6.16 7.00
CA ARG A 55 12.80 -6.20 7.62
C ARG A 55 12.19 -4.82 7.76
N ASP A 56 10.86 -4.77 7.86
CA ASP A 56 10.18 -3.53 8.24
C ASP A 56 10.48 -3.18 9.72
N GLN A 57 10.59 -1.89 10.03
CA GLN A 57 10.97 -1.42 11.36
C GLN A 57 10.04 -0.32 11.86
N LEU A 58 9.81 -0.26 13.17
CA LEU A 58 9.07 0.83 13.80
C LEU A 58 10.00 2.04 13.97
N LEU A 59 9.62 3.20 13.44
CA LEU A 59 10.39 4.44 13.57
C LEU A 59 10.03 5.21 14.84
N ARG A 60 8.73 5.34 15.12
CA ARG A 60 8.21 5.99 16.32
C ARG A 60 6.78 5.55 16.61
N GLY A 61 6.30 5.86 17.81
CA GLY A 61 4.93 5.63 18.22
C GLY A 61 4.72 4.37 19.07
N ARG A 62 5.79 3.76 19.62
CA ARG A 62 5.70 2.51 20.37
C ARG A 62 4.82 2.64 21.63
N GLU A 63 4.95 3.73 22.37
CA GLU A 63 4.12 3.98 23.55
C GLU A 63 2.64 4.13 23.18
N GLN A 64 2.35 4.88 22.13
CA GLN A 64 1.00 5.07 21.58
C GLN A 64 0.40 3.74 21.11
N LEU A 65 1.20 2.85 20.53
CA LEU A 65 0.76 1.52 20.11
C LEU A 65 0.43 0.62 21.31
N LEU A 66 1.26 0.66 22.37
CA LEU A 66 1.00 -0.08 23.61
C LEU A 66 -0.26 0.42 24.31
N GLN A 67 -0.43 1.74 24.40
CA GLN A 67 -1.63 2.36 24.95
C GLN A 67 -2.86 1.97 24.13
N ALA A 68 -2.79 2.06 22.80
CA ALA A 68 -3.90 1.70 21.93
C ALA A 68 -4.27 0.22 22.02
N GLN A 69 -3.27 -0.67 22.19
CA GLN A 69 -3.52 -2.09 22.43
C GLN A 69 -4.22 -2.32 23.78
N ALA A 70 -3.80 -1.61 24.83
CA ALA A 70 -4.42 -1.69 26.15
C ALA A 70 -5.86 -1.14 26.16
N GLU A 71 -6.14 -0.08 25.39
CA GLU A 71 -7.46 0.52 25.22
C GLU A 71 -8.37 -0.28 24.26
N GLY A 72 -7.86 -1.33 23.62
CA GLY A 72 -8.62 -2.13 22.65
C GLY A 72 -8.94 -1.38 21.36
N LEU A 73 -8.16 -0.35 21.01
CA LEU A 73 -8.32 0.35 19.74
C LEU A 73 -8.01 -0.59 18.58
N ALA A 74 -8.96 -0.74 17.68
CA ALA A 74 -8.82 -1.66 16.56
C ALA A 74 -7.67 -1.25 15.61
N ARG A 75 -7.52 0.05 15.30
CA ARG A 75 -6.57 0.55 14.29
C ARG A 75 -6.11 1.98 14.58
N LEU A 76 -4.87 2.31 14.21
CA LEU A 76 -4.30 3.66 14.32
C LEU A 76 -3.77 4.18 12.99
N PRO A 77 -3.80 5.51 12.76
CA PRO A 77 -3.19 6.09 11.57
C PRO A 77 -1.66 5.94 11.62
N VAL A 78 -1.11 5.37 10.55
CA VAL A 78 0.33 5.11 10.38
C VAL A 78 0.79 5.71 9.06
N VAL A 79 1.96 6.36 9.09
CA VAL A 79 2.68 6.74 7.87
C VAL A 79 3.74 5.69 7.57
N VAL A 80 3.81 5.26 6.31
CA VAL A 80 4.79 4.29 5.84
C VAL A 80 5.93 5.06 5.15
N VAL A 81 7.10 5.07 5.77
CA VAL A 81 8.34 5.67 5.26
C VAL A 81 9.10 4.62 4.45
N PHE A 82 9.79 5.03 3.39
CA PHE A 82 10.56 4.11 2.55
C PHE A 82 11.81 4.78 1.98
N ALA A 83 12.85 3.98 1.71
CA ALA A 83 14.02 4.44 0.97
C ALA A 83 13.69 4.66 -0.51
N ILE A 84 14.03 5.83 -1.04
CA ILE A 84 13.90 6.18 -2.46
C ILE A 84 15.05 5.50 -3.22
N ARG A 85 14.70 4.46 -3.97
CA ARG A 85 15.64 3.64 -4.76
C ARG A 85 15.91 4.20 -6.15
N THR A 86 15.07 5.12 -6.64
CA THR A 86 15.33 5.82 -7.90
C THR A 86 16.57 6.73 -7.77
N PRO A 87 17.32 7.01 -8.84
CA PRO A 87 18.39 8.01 -8.84
C PRO A 87 17.90 9.44 -8.55
N ARG A 88 18.77 10.34 -8.09
CA ARG A 88 18.40 11.71 -7.66
C ARG A 88 17.78 12.57 -8.76
N TRP A 89 18.20 12.34 -10.00
CA TRP A 89 17.77 13.08 -11.18
C TRP A 89 16.81 12.26 -12.08
N ASP A 90 16.28 11.15 -11.57
CA ASP A 90 15.40 10.27 -12.33
C ASP A 90 13.93 10.75 -12.31
N PHE A 91 13.66 11.82 -13.05
CA PHE A 91 12.30 12.32 -13.27
C PHE A 91 11.46 11.37 -14.13
N PHE A 92 12.10 10.63 -15.05
CA PHE A 92 11.42 9.79 -16.03
C PHE A 92 10.80 8.53 -15.42
N SER A 93 11.44 7.92 -14.41
CA SER A 93 10.90 6.75 -13.71
C SER A 93 9.50 6.98 -13.13
N THR A 94 9.19 8.22 -12.75
CA THR A 94 7.87 8.63 -12.29
C THR A 94 6.79 8.41 -13.35
N PHE A 95 7.11 8.67 -14.62
CA PHE A 95 6.19 8.57 -15.76
C PHE A 95 6.31 7.23 -16.50
N MET A 96 7.48 6.59 -16.47
CA MET A 96 7.77 5.35 -17.20
C MET A 96 7.63 4.12 -16.29
N LYS A 97 6.52 3.38 -16.47
CA LYS A 97 6.23 2.16 -15.69
C LYS A 97 7.39 1.16 -15.71
N ARG A 98 7.93 0.84 -16.88
CA ARG A 98 9.00 -0.16 -17.05
C ARG A 98 10.27 0.21 -16.26
N ARG A 99 10.65 1.48 -16.28
CA ARG A 99 11.81 1.99 -15.53
C ARG A 99 11.54 2.00 -14.03
N ARG A 100 10.32 2.35 -13.58
CA ARG A 100 9.99 2.28 -12.14
C ARG A 100 10.04 0.85 -11.60
N GLU A 101 9.65 -0.13 -12.41
CA GLU A 101 9.61 -1.53 -11.99
C GLU A 101 10.98 -2.10 -11.65
N THR A 102 12.08 -1.57 -12.22
CA THR A 102 13.45 -2.00 -11.87
C THR A 102 13.87 -1.56 -10.46
N TYR A 103 13.27 -0.49 -9.93
CA TYR A 103 13.59 0.05 -8.60
C TYR A 103 12.58 -0.37 -7.53
N ARG A 104 11.53 -1.11 -7.88
CA ARG A 104 10.50 -1.53 -6.93
C ARG A 104 11.05 -2.56 -5.97
N GLY A 105 10.77 -2.39 -4.69
CA GLY A 105 10.88 -3.43 -3.68
C GLY A 105 9.68 -3.37 -2.73
N TYR A 106 9.55 -4.41 -1.92
CA TYR A 106 8.45 -4.57 -0.96
C TYR A 106 9.02 -4.86 0.41
N GLY A 107 8.36 -4.34 1.43
CA GLY A 107 8.60 -4.77 2.81
C GLY A 107 8.27 -6.24 2.99
N ASP A 108 8.74 -6.79 4.10
CA ASP A 108 8.39 -8.16 4.50
C ASP A 108 7.09 -8.22 5.32
N GLY A 109 6.68 -7.11 5.92
CA GLY A 109 5.55 -7.03 6.81
C GLY A 109 4.20 -7.24 6.10
N VAL A 110 3.33 -7.97 6.79
CA VAL A 110 1.90 -8.06 6.48
C VAL A 110 1.14 -7.36 7.59
N TYR A 111 0.33 -6.38 7.21
CA TYR A 111 -0.43 -5.55 8.14
C TYR A 111 -1.92 -5.70 7.90
N HIS A 112 -2.74 -5.46 8.90
CA HIS A 112 -4.17 -5.59 8.80
C HIS A 112 -4.84 -4.22 8.82
N ALA A 113 -5.77 -4.03 7.88
CA ALA A 113 -6.50 -2.79 7.65
C ALA A 113 -7.98 -3.08 7.41
N SER A 114 -8.81 -2.03 7.44
CA SER A 114 -10.21 -2.11 7.01
C SER A 114 -10.31 -1.98 5.49
N ALA A 115 -11.01 -2.91 4.85
CA ALA A 115 -11.36 -2.84 3.43
C ALA A 115 -12.21 -1.60 3.16
N ARG A 116 -13.19 -1.29 4.01
CA ARG A 116 -14.02 -0.09 3.83
C ARG A 116 -13.20 1.19 3.90
N GLU A 117 -12.26 1.30 4.84
CA GLU A 117 -11.38 2.47 4.94
C GLU A 117 -10.42 2.57 3.75
N LEU A 118 -9.81 1.46 3.31
CA LEU A 118 -8.97 1.43 2.11
C LEU A 118 -9.75 1.88 0.86
N ARG A 119 -11.02 1.47 0.73
CA ARG A 119 -11.89 1.93 -0.36
C ARG A 119 -12.19 3.43 -0.25
N ALA A 120 -12.51 3.91 0.95
CA ALA A 120 -12.79 5.33 1.21
C ALA A 120 -11.58 6.24 0.94
N MET A 121 -10.35 5.75 1.17
CA MET A 121 -9.11 6.47 0.85
C MET A 121 -8.83 6.60 -0.66
N ASN A 122 -9.63 5.95 -1.52
CA ASN A 122 -9.50 6.03 -2.99
C ASN A 122 -8.09 5.64 -3.51
N VAL A 123 -7.45 4.66 -2.85
CA VAL A 123 -6.18 4.07 -3.29
C VAL A 123 -6.39 2.98 -4.35
N GLU A 124 -7.63 2.54 -4.57
CA GLU A 124 -7.98 1.54 -5.58
C GLU A 124 -8.23 2.17 -6.95
N ARG A 125 -7.41 1.80 -7.95
CA ARG A 125 -7.60 2.22 -9.34
C ARG A 125 -8.30 1.10 -10.13
N ASN A 126 -9.50 1.35 -10.65
CA ASN A 126 -10.38 0.34 -11.27
C ASN A 126 -11.01 -0.61 -10.24
N ILE A 127 -12.09 -0.14 -9.60
CA ILE A 127 -12.92 -0.97 -8.73
C ILE A 127 -13.48 -2.13 -9.57
N ARG A 128 -13.37 -3.35 -9.04
CA ARG A 128 -13.89 -4.55 -9.69
C ARG A 128 -15.23 -4.95 -9.10
N SER A 129 -16.00 -5.65 -9.90
CA SER A 129 -17.25 -6.32 -9.56
C SER A 129 -17.28 -7.67 -10.25
N ALA A 130 -18.23 -8.54 -9.88
CA ALA A 130 -18.44 -9.82 -10.57
C ALA A 130 -18.48 -9.68 -12.10
N ALA A 131 -19.17 -8.67 -12.63
CA ALA A 131 -19.29 -8.42 -14.07
C ALA A 131 -17.96 -8.01 -14.75
N THR A 132 -17.08 -7.30 -14.03
CA THR A 132 -15.85 -6.71 -14.57
C THR A 132 -14.58 -7.46 -14.15
N ALA A 133 -14.70 -8.44 -13.27
CA ALA A 133 -13.60 -9.25 -12.77
C ALA A 133 -12.98 -10.11 -13.87
N TYR A 134 -11.66 -10.25 -13.81
CA TYR A 134 -10.86 -11.05 -14.76
C TYR A 134 -11.05 -10.68 -16.24
N ASN A 135 -11.56 -9.47 -16.53
CA ASN A 135 -11.68 -8.95 -17.88
C ASN A 135 -10.32 -8.40 -18.34
N TYR A 136 -9.48 -9.28 -18.87
CA TYR A 136 -8.16 -8.92 -19.39
C TYR A 136 -8.21 -8.74 -20.90
N THR A 137 -7.75 -7.57 -21.37
CA THR A 137 -7.62 -7.27 -22.81
C THR A 137 -6.44 -7.99 -23.46
N ASN A 138 -5.49 -8.50 -22.67
CA ASN A 138 -4.35 -9.24 -23.18
C ASN A 138 -4.74 -10.70 -23.46
N LYS A 139 -4.64 -11.13 -24.72
CA LYS A 139 -4.98 -12.48 -25.19
C LYS A 139 -4.31 -13.61 -24.40
N ARG A 140 -3.08 -13.40 -23.91
CA ARG A 140 -2.35 -14.41 -23.10
C ARG A 140 -3.05 -14.75 -21.77
N TRP A 141 -3.81 -13.80 -21.23
CA TRP A 141 -4.48 -13.90 -19.93
C TRP A 141 -6.00 -13.85 -20.07
N HIS A 142 -6.50 -14.03 -21.31
CA HIS A 142 -7.92 -13.96 -21.60
C HIS A 142 -8.61 -15.20 -21.07
N HIS A 143 -9.72 -14.99 -20.38
CA HIS A 143 -10.61 -16.04 -19.90
C HIS A 143 -11.92 -15.96 -20.66
N SER A 144 -12.56 -17.09 -20.95
CA SER A 144 -13.95 -17.08 -21.43
C SER A 144 -14.85 -16.45 -20.36
N GLU A 145 -16.04 -15.99 -20.75
CA GLU A 145 -16.99 -15.40 -19.82
C GLU A 145 -17.32 -16.35 -18.65
N GLN A 146 -17.65 -17.60 -18.95
CA GLN A 146 -17.92 -18.62 -17.94
C GLN A 146 -16.74 -18.82 -16.99
N GLN A 147 -15.51 -18.92 -17.51
CA GLN A 147 -14.31 -19.05 -16.67
C GLN A 147 -14.11 -17.85 -15.74
N ARG A 148 -14.47 -16.63 -16.18
CA ARG A 148 -14.37 -15.43 -15.35
C ARG A 148 -15.40 -15.46 -14.21
N VAL A 149 -16.64 -15.85 -14.54
CA VAL A 149 -17.74 -15.99 -13.57
C VAL A 149 -17.39 -17.06 -12.53
N ASP A 150 -17.02 -18.26 -12.96
CA ASP A 150 -16.68 -19.37 -12.07
C ASP A 150 -15.52 -19.01 -11.15
N LYS A 151 -14.47 -18.38 -11.69
CA LYS A 151 -13.30 -17.98 -10.91
C LYS A 151 -13.62 -16.91 -9.88
N TYR A 152 -14.46 -15.94 -10.22
CA TYR A 152 -14.90 -14.92 -9.27
C TYR A 152 -15.84 -15.51 -8.22
N ALA A 153 -16.78 -16.38 -8.61
CA ALA A 153 -17.68 -17.07 -7.69
C ALA A 153 -16.90 -17.92 -6.69
N ALA A 154 -15.90 -18.68 -7.13
CA ALA A 154 -15.03 -19.46 -6.26
C ALA A 154 -14.25 -18.58 -5.27
N LEU A 155 -13.76 -17.41 -5.72
CA LEU A 155 -13.09 -16.45 -4.83
C LEU A 155 -14.06 -15.89 -3.77
N ALA A 156 -15.25 -15.44 -4.20
CA ALA A 156 -16.26 -14.89 -3.31
C ALA A 156 -16.74 -15.92 -2.29
N GLN A 157 -16.99 -17.17 -2.72
CA GLN A 157 -17.36 -18.27 -1.84
C GLN A 157 -16.26 -18.58 -0.83
N SER A 158 -15.00 -18.61 -1.26
CA SER A 158 -13.87 -18.84 -0.35
C SER A 158 -13.76 -17.75 0.72
N ILE A 159 -13.91 -16.48 0.34
CA ILE A 159 -13.88 -15.35 1.27
C ILE A 159 -15.07 -15.37 2.23
N ALA A 160 -16.28 -15.70 1.73
CA ALA A 160 -17.47 -15.79 2.56
C ALA A 160 -17.36 -16.94 3.59
N ALA A 161 -16.75 -18.06 3.22
CA ALA A 161 -16.60 -19.22 4.09
C ALA A 161 -15.43 -19.07 5.09
N ASN A 162 -14.30 -18.50 4.66
CA ASN A 162 -13.04 -18.56 5.41
C ASN A 162 -12.50 -17.20 5.86
N GLY A 163 -13.10 -16.09 5.42
CA GLY A 163 -12.55 -14.75 5.59
C GLY A 163 -11.42 -14.44 4.60
N PHE A 164 -10.65 -13.38 4.89
CA PHE A 164 -9.52 -12.99 4.06
C PHE A 164 -8.30 -13.89 4.31
N ASP A 165 -7.62 -14.32 3.24
CA ASP A 165 -6.40 -15.13 3.34
C ASP A 165 -5.15 -14.24 3.39
N ASP A 166 -4.57 -14.10 4.59
CA ASP A 166 -3.42 -13.24 4.88
C ASP A 166 -2.15 -13.66 4.12
N ARG A 167 -2.07 -14.91 3.62
CA ARG A 167 -0.94 -15.37 2.78
C ARG A 167 -0.88 -14.66 1.43
N TYR A 168 -1.99 -14.06 1.00
CA TYR A 168 -2.11 -13.37 -0.27
C TYR A 168 -2.57 -11.92 -0.08
N PRO A 169 -1.76 -11.06 0.58
CA PRO A 169 -2.16 -9.72 0.96
C PRO A 169 -2.51 -8.84 -0.26
N LEU A 170 -3.27 -7.77 -0.01
CA LEU A 170 -3.44 -6.69 -0.98
C LEU A 170 -2.11 -5.94 -1.10
N GLU A 171 -1.66 -5.68 -2.32
CA GLU A 171 -0.41 -4.96 -2.52
C GLU A 171 -0.67 -3.49 -2.78
N ILE A 172 -0.17 -2.63 -1.91
CA ILE A 172 -0.24 -1.18 -2.06
C ILE A 172 1.14 -0.68 -2.44
N MET A 173 1.23 0.01 -3.59
CA MET A 173 2.47 0.64 -4.00
C MET A 173 2.43 2.12 -3.67
N LEU A 174 3.28 2.51 -2.73
CA LEU A 174 3.45 3.87 -2.25
C LEU A 174 3.95 4.76 -3.38
N ARG A 175 3.38 5.97 -3.48
CA ARG A 175 3.71 7.00 -4.48
C ARG A 175 3.72 6.49 -5.93
N ARG A 176 2.96 5.44 -6.24
CA ARG A 176 2.95 4.82 -7.58
C ARG A 176 2.40 5.72 -8.67
N SER A 177 1.36 6.50 -8.38
CA SER A 177 0.74 7.39 -9.36
C SER A 177 1.50 8.69 -9.38
N PHE A 178 2.22 8.92 -10.49
CA PHE A 178 3.07 10.11 -10.71
C PHE A 178 4.05 10.42 -9.56
N GLY A 179 4.51 9.41 -8.81
CA GLY A 179 5.45 9.66 -7.70
C GLY A 179 4.81 10.40 -6.53
N ALA A 180 3.48 10.54 -6.53
CA ALA A 180 2.76 11.48 -5.67
C ALA A 180 1.60 10.85 -4.90
N ARG A 181 0.91 9.84 -5.45
CA ARG A 181 -0.15 9.11 -4.75
C ARG A 181 0.05 7.61 -4.70
N ASP A 182 -0.30 7.04 -3.57
CA ASP A 182 -0.35 5.60 -3.32
C ASP A 182 -1.47 4.97 -4.13
N THR A 183 -1.25 3.76 -4.64
CA THR A 183 -2.31 3.02 -5.33
C THR A 183 -2.15 1.52 -5.20
N PHE A 184 -3.26 0.78 -5.28
CA PHE A 184 -3.27 -0.67 -5.37
C PHE A 184 -2.46 -1.15 -6.58
N GLN A 185 -1.49 -2.00 -6.31
CA GLN A 185 -0.70 -2.70 -7.30
C GLN A 185 -1.33 -4.05 -7.66
N GLN A 186 -1.84 -4.78 -6.67
CA GLN A 186 -2.54 -6.06 -6.81
C GLN A 186 -3.63 -6.23 -5.75
N GLY A 187 -4.56 -7.17 -5.98
CA GLY A 187 -5.60 -7.53 -5.00
C GLY A 187 -6.99 -6.97 -5.28
N HIS A 188 -7.22 -6.30 -6.42
CA HIS A 188 -8.51 -5.69 -6.78
C HIS A 188 -9.72 -6.64 -6.68
N HIS A 189 -9.59 -7.87 -7.19
CA HIS A 189 -10.70 -8.86 -7.10
C HIS A 189 -10.94 -9.32 -5.67
N ARG A 190 -9.88 -9.51 -4.86
CA ARG A 190 -10.00 -9.88 -3.45
C ARG A 190 -10.70 -8.77 -2.67
N MET A 191 -10.31 -7.52 -2.91
CA MET A 191 -10.94 -6.35 -2.31
C MET A 191 -12.44 -6.27 -2.62
N ALA A 192 -12.84 -6.47 -3.88
CA ALA A 192 -14.23 -6.49 -4.28
C ALA A 192 -15.01 -7.61 -3.57
N ALA A 193 -14.51 -8.84 -3.61
CA ALA A 193 -15.14 -9.99 -2.98
C ALA A 193 -15.24 -9.86 -1.44
N CYS A 194 -14.26 -9.22 -0.79
CA CYS A 194 -14.32 -8.92 0.65
C CYS A 194 -15.48 -7.99 1.00
N LEU A 195 -15.62 -6.90 0.25
CA LEU A 195 -16.68 -5.94 0.47
C LEU A 195 -18.06 -6.54 0.18
N GLU A 196 -18.18 -7.37 -0.86
CA GLU A 196 -19.42 -8.11 -1.18
C GLU A 196 -19.78 -9.12 -0.08
N ALA A 197 -18.80 -9.81 0.49
CA ALA A 197 -19.00 -10.78 1.58
C ALA A 197 -19.09 -10.16 2.98
N GLY A 198 -18.98 -8.82 3.11
CA GLY A 198 -18.96 -8.15 4.42
C GLY A 198 -17.70 -8.39 5.26
N VAL A 199 -16.64 -8.94 4.66
CA VAL A 199 -15.35 -9.18 5.32
C VAL A 199 -14.52 -7.89 5.29
N ASP A 200 -14.41 -7.23 6.44
CA ASP A 200 -13.76 -5.92 6.51
C ASP A 200 -12.27 -5.98 6.87
N ARG A 201 -11.83 -6.99 7.62
CA ARG A 201 -10.41 -7.15 7.98
C ARG A 201 -9.65 -7.77 6.81
N VAL A 202 -8.69 -7.03 6.24
CA VAL A 202 -7.86 -7.49 5.12
C VAL A 202 -6.39 -7.28 5.41
N ALA A 203 -5.56 -8.19 4.91
CA ALA A 203 -4.11 -8.08 4.99
C ALA A 203 -3.56 -7.24 3.82
N VAL A 204 -2.60 -6.36 4.11
CA VAL A 204 -1.94 -5.47 3.16
C VAL A 204 -0.42 -5.61 3.27
N ARG A 205 0.24 -5.47 2.12
CA ARG A 205 1.69 -5.35 2.02
C ARG A 205 2.06 -4.10 1.25
N PHE A 206 3.05 -3.37 1.75
CA PHE A 206 3.52 -2.14 1.11
C PHE A 206 4.72 -2.39 0.21
N GLY A 207 4.72 -1.70 -0.92
CA GLY A 207 5.86 -1.63 -1.84
C GLY A 207 6.17 -0.19 -2.21
N ALA A 208 7.43 0.07 -2.55
CA ALA A 208 7.86 1.39 -2.97
C ALA A 208 9.00 1.30 -3.99
N ALA A 209 9.17 2.38 -4.76
CA ALA A 209 10.29 2.54 -5.69
C ALA A 209 10.94 3.92 -5.52
N GLY A 210 10.12 4.97 -5.56
CA GLY A 210 10.59 6.34 -5.38
C GLY A 210 9.43 7.32 -5.29
N GLN A 211 9.78 8.57 -5.06
CA GLN A 211 8.87 9.69 -4.91
C GLN A 211 9.25 10.78 -5.90
N ALA A 212 8.26 11.53 -6.40
CA ALA A 212 8.53 12.71 -7.19
C ALA A 212 9.29 13.78 -6.37
N ALA A 213 9.96 14.69 -7.05
CA ALA A 213 10.63 15.80 -6.38
C ALA A 213 9.63 16.60 -5.52
N PRO A 214 10.01 17.05 -4.31
CA PRO A 214 9.09 17.72 -3.38
C PRO A 214 8.32 18.89 -4.01
N LEU A 215 8.99 19.70 -4.84
CA LEU A 215 8.38 20.84 -5.54
C LEU A 215 7.25 20.43 -6.49
N LEU A 216 7.30 19.22 -7.05
CA LEU A 216 6.31 18.72 -8.01
C LEU A 216 5.16 17.95 -7.34
N LEU A 217 5.31 17.55 -6.07
CA LEU A 217 4.31 16.74 -5.37
C LEU A 217 2.90 17.36 -5.34
N PRO A 218 2.72 18.68 -5.10
CA PRO A 218 1.38 19.26 -5.09
C PRO A 218 0.67 19.14 -6.43
N LEU A 219 1.37 19.46 -7.52
CA LEU A 219 0.82 19.39 -8.88
C LEU A 219 0.54 17.95 -9.30
N LEU A 220 1.54 17.07 -9.14
CA LEU A 220 1.42 15.66 -9.52
C LEU A 220 0.40 14.92 -8.65
N GLY A 221 0.24 15.33 -7.39
CA GLY A 221 -0.80 14.82 -6.49
C GLY A 221 -2.21 15.13 -7.01
N ARG A 222 -2.46 16.36 -7.46
CA ARG A 222 -3.74 16.75 -8.10
C ARG A 222 -4.00 15.97 -9.39
N LEU A 223 -2.99 15.83 -10.25
CA LEU A 223 -3.12 15.04 -11.49
C LEU A 223 -3.37 13.56 -11.19
N ALA A 224 -2.73 13.00 -10.16
CA ALA A 224 -2.97 11.64 -9.72
C ALA A 224 -4.40 11.44 -9.20
N ALA A 225 -4.93 12.41 -8.45
CA ALA A 225 -6.31 12.41 -7.95
C ALA A 225 -7.33 12.35 -9.09
N LEU A 226 -7.19 13.25 -10.07
CA LEU A 226 -8.08 13.31 -11.24
C LEU A 226 -8.07 11.99 -12.03
N LYS A 227 -6.88 11.39 -12.18
CA LYS A 227 -6.73 10.10 -12.86
C LYS A 227 -7.40 8.94 -12.11
N LEU A 228 -7.39 8.96 -10.78
CA LEU A 228 -8.05 7.94 -9.96
C LEU A 228 -9.57 8.06 -10.04
N ASN A 229 -10.09 9.28 -9.90
CA ASN A 229 -11.54 9.54 -9.96
C ASN A 229 -12.14 9.14 -11.31
N LYS A 230 -11.45 9.42 -12.44
CA LYS A 230 -11.87 8.99 -13.78
C LYS A 230 -11.95 7.46 -13.97
N LYS A 231 -11.38 6.66 -13.06
CA LYS A 231 -11.34 5.19 -13.13
C LYS A 231 -12.20 4.51 -12.07
N ALA A 232 -12.77 5.29 -11.16
CA ALA A 232 -13.70 4.82 -10.14
C ALA A 232 -15.17 4.96 -10.59
N GLN A 233 -15.42 5.76 -11.63
CA GLN A 233 -16.63 5.79 -12.45
C GLN A 233 -16.53 4.75 -13.57
#